data_AF-A0A8T5FXZ6-F1
#
_entry.id   AF-A0A8T5FXZ6-F1
#
_cell.length_a   1.000
_cell.length_b   1.000
_cell.length_c   1.000
_cell.angle_alpha   90.00
_cell.angle_beta   90.00
_cell.angle_gamma   90.00
#
_symmetry.space_group_name_H-M   'P 1'
#
loop_
_entity.id
_entity.type
_entity.pdbx_description
1 polymer ?
#
loop_
_entity_poly.entity_id
_entity_poly.type
_entity_poly.pdbx_seq_one_letter_code
_entity_poly.pdbx_strand_id
1 'polypeptide(L)'
;MVIWIPKGHFPHWQEKFTGTWKGSDILAYRTEIRQQRIVHFDNLYRYMYHYITEEGWKHPVSGKEIEPYYGETRNQAGGKEIRVWWRAKKSWAGGPGGGHAYFAYKLYVDIFATRMKRIELSYKGKKVRPYQGDVTIWFATVLEIDANKWKDQSGFGAELYGLLEEYWVRRIYKRNIKDQEVELRRFSARFVDDVKHFVNLTRGSEQRKPWFEEKQFAF
;
A
#
# COMPACT_ATOMS: atom_id res chain seq x y z
N MET A 1 -15.63 23.72 4.63
CA MET A 1 -15.88 22.73 5.69
C MET A 1 -14.54 22.43 6.36
N VAL A 2 -14.28 23.04 7.51
CA VAL A 2 -13.04 22.84 8.28
C VAL A 2 -13.32 21.69 9.24
N ILE A 3 -12.78 20.52 8.94
CA ILE A 3 -12.83 19.39 9.87
C ILE A 3 -11.78 19.69 10.94
N TRP A 4 -12.25 20.07 12.13
CA TRP A 4 -11.42 20.26 13.31
C TRP A 4 -11.00 18.87 13.81
N ILE A 5 -9.71 18.55 13.73
CA ILE A 5 -9.16 17.30 14.26
C ILE A 5 -8.48 17.65 15.59
N PRO A 6 -8.92 17.08 16.73
CA PRO A 6 -8.35 17.42 18.02
C PRO A 6 -6.87 17.07 18.08
N LYS A 7 -6.08 17.94 18.74
CA LYS A 7 -4.73 17.63 19.21
C LYS A 7 -4.83 16.61 20.36
N GLY A 8 -5.18 15.38 20.02
CA GLY A 8 -5.17 14.24 20.92
C GLY A 8 -4.24 13.20 20.35
N HIS A 9 -3.43 12.59 21.20
CA HIS A 9 -2.65 11.40 20.88
C HIS A 9 -3.46 10.46 19.99
N PHE A 10 -2.90 10.05 18.86
CA PHE A 10 -3.45 8.98 18.03
C PHE A 10 -2.80 7.65 18.49
N PRO A 11 -3.34 6.93 19.49
CA PRO A 11 -2.69 5.74 20.05
C PRO A 11 -2.49 4.62 19.00
N HIS A 12 -3.30 4.60 17.94
CA HIS A 12 -3.25 3.62 16.86
C HIS A 12 -2.07 3.85 15.88
N TRP A 13 -1.38 4.99 15.94
CA TRP A 13 -0.28 5.32 15.03
C TRP A 13 1.11 4.96 15.57
N GLN A 14 1.23 4.62 16.87
CA GLN A 14 2.46 4.09 17.46
C GLN A 14 2.56 2.57 17.38
N GLU A 15 1.47 1.90 16.99
CA GLU A 15 1.63 0.65 16.30
C GLU A 15 2.29 0.98 14.96
N LYS A 16 3.64 1.01 14.97
CA LYS A 16 4.44 0.35 13.93
C LYS A 16 3.65 -0.89 13.49
N PHE A 17 3.81 -1.41 12.27
CA PHE A 17 3.36 -2.78 11.95
C PHE A 17 3.97 -3.80 12.96
N THR A 18 3.35 -3.89 14.12
CA THR A 18 3.56 -4.63 15.37
C THR A 18 2.21 -5.09 15.87
N GLY A 19 1.13 -4.88 15.09
CA GLY A 19 -0.08 -5.66 15.18
C GLY A 19 0.37 -7.10 15.26
N THR A 20 0.21 -7.67 16.44
CA THR A 20 0.36 -9.10 16.67
C THR A 20 -0.63 -9.71 15.71
N TRP A 21 -0.13 -10.33 14.63
CA TRP A 21 -0.95 -11.03 13.67
C TRP A 21 -1.76 -12.07 14.45
N LYS A 22 -3.03 -11.76 14.72
CA LYS A 22 -3.91 -12.66 15.46
C LYS A 22 -4.43 -13.69 14.46
N GLY A 23 -4.07 -14.96 14.66
CA GLY A 23 -4.62 -16.07 13.89
C GLY A 23 -3.77 -16.51 12.70
N SER A 24 -4.43 -17.02 11.66
CA SER A 24 -3.84 -17.70 10.49
C SER A 24 -3.34 -16.76 9.39
N ASP A 25 -3.16 -15.46 9.67
CA ASP A 25 -2.68 -14.47 8.71
C ASP A 25 -1.17 -14.60 8.46
N ILE A 26 -0.75 -14.57 7.19
CA ILE A 26 0.66 -14.66 6.77
C ILE A 26 1.11 -13.32 6.16
N LEU A 27 2.15 -12.72 6.73
CA LEU A 27 2.80 -11.54 6.15
C LEU A 27 3.61 -11.94 4.90
N ALA A 28 3.10 -11.61 3.71
CA ALA A 28 3.74 -11.97 2.45
C ALA A 28 4.85 -10.99 2.04
N TYR A 29 4.65 -9.69 2.30
CA TYR A 29 5.61 -8.66 1.94
C TYR A 29 5.48 -7.43 2.82
N ARG A 30 6.61 -6.80 3.13
CA ARG A 30 6.68 -5.53 3.85
C ARG A 30 7.87 -4.72 3.35
N THR A 31 7.66 -3.43 3.11
CA THR A 31 8.73 -2.50 2.79
C THR A 31 8.44 -1.11 3.30
N GLU A 32 9.47 -0.29 3.29
CA GLU A 32 9.44 1.13 3.63
C GLU A 32 10.18 1.91 2.55
N ILE A 33 9.53 2.93 2.00
CA ILE A 33 10.10 3.84 1.01
C ILE A 33 10.22 5.21 1.67
N ARG A 34 11.45 5.73 1.80
CA ARG A 34 11.72 7.07 2.32
C ARG A 34 12.28 7.95 1.22
N GLN A 35 11.74 9.16 1.09
CA GLN A 35 12.18 10.16 0.14
C GLN A 35 12.23 11.54 0.79
N GLN A 36 13.39 12.20 0.74
CA GLN A 36 13.62 13.54 1.30
C GLN A 36 13.88 14.56 0.20
N ARG A 37 12.90 14.81 -0.68
CA ARG A 37 13.08 15.65 -1.89
C ARG A 37 11.81 16.40 -2.26
N ILE A 38 11.86 17.12 -3.39
CA ILE A 38 10.70 17.73 -4.03
C ILE A 38 9.78 16.60 -4.51
N VAL A 39 8.55 16.58 -4.02
CA VAL A 39 7.57 15.56 -4.38
C VAL A 39 6.25 16.23 -4.70
N HIS A 40 5.73 15.93 -5.89
CA HIS A 40 4.34 16.24 -6.23
C HIS A 40 3.43 15.24 -5.53
N PHE A 41 3.18 15.47 -4.23
CA PHE A 41 2.43 14.55 -3.38
C PHE A 41 1.04 14.20 -3.96
N ASP A 42 0.35 15.18 -4.56
CA ASP A 42 -0.95 14.95 -5.22
C ASP A 42 -0.84 13.94 -6.36
N ASN A 43 0.17 14.07 -7.22
CA ASN A 43 0.37 13.13 -8.33
C ASN A 43 0.76 11.74 -7.83
N LEU A 44 1.64 11.66 -6.82
CA LEU A 44 2.02 10.39 -6.19
C LEU A 44 0.82 9.69 -5.56
N TYR A 45 0.00 10.44 -4.81
CA TYR A 45 -1.24 9.95 -4.22
C TYR A 45 -2.19 9.39 -5.28
N ARG A 46 -2.47 10.17 -6.33
CA ARG A 46 -3.37 9.75 -7.42
C ARG A 46 -2.83 8.52 -8.14
N TYR A 47 -1.54 8.51 -8.45
CA TYR A 47 -0.89 7.38 -9.11
C TYR A 47 -1.07 6.09 -8.32
N MET A 48 -0.73 6.09 -7.03
CA MET A 48 -0.88 4.90 -6.19
C MET A 48 -2.34 4.50 -6.02
N TYR A 49 -3.25 5.48 -5.85
CA TYR A 49 -4.68 5.21 -5.73
C TYR A 49 -5.22 4.52 -6.98
N HIS A 50 -4.95 5.09 -8.17
CA HIS A 50 -5.37 4.51 -9.44
C HIS A 50 -4.78 3.12 -9.65
N TYR A 51 -3.48 2.93 -9.41
CA TYR A 51 -2.84 1.63 -9.54
C TYR A 51 -3.56 0.56 -8.69
N ILE A 52 -3.82 0.88 -7.42
CA ILE A 52 -4.44 -0.07 -6.50
C ILE A 52 -5.91 -0.33 -6.89
N THR A 53 -6.65 0.70 -7.32
CA THR A 53 -8.04 0.54 -7.79
C THR A 53 -8.13 -0.26 -9.08
N GLU A 54 -7.24 -0.04 -10.06
CA GLU A 54 -7.18 -0.77 -11.33
C GLU A 54 -6.87 -2.26 -11.11
N GLU A 55 -6.02 -2.55 -10.12
CA GLU A 55 -5.71 -3.92 -9.69
C GLU A 55 -6.88 -4.59 -8.92
N GLY A 56 -8.02 -3.91 -8.78
CA GLY A 56 -9.26 -4.47 -8.25
C GLY A 56 -9.31 -4.60 -6.73
N TRP A 57 -8.44 -3.88 -6.02
CA TRP A 57 -8.49 -3.79 -4.56
C TRP A 57 -9.66 -2.92 -4.11
N LYS A 58 -10.34 -3.34 -3.03
CA LYS A 58 -11.56 -2.70 -2.54
C LYS A 58 -11.48 -2.43 -1.05
N HIS A 59 -12.34 -1.55 -0.54
CA HIS A 59 -12.41 -1.33 0.91
C HIS A 59 -12.88 -2.59 1.65
N PRO A 60 -12.24 -3.00 2.77
CA PRO A 60 -12.53 -4.24 3.48
C PRO A 60 -13.97 -4.38 3.99
N VAL A 61 -14.62 -3.26 4.34
CA VAL A 61 -15.98 -3.28 4.93
C VAL A 61 -17.05 -2.96 3.90
N SER A 62 -16.86 -1.90 3.11
CA SER A 62 -17.90 -1.40 2.20
C SER A 62 -17.88 -2.11 0.84
N GLY A 63 -16.79 -2.80 0.48
CA GLY A 63 -16.62 -3.44 -0.82
C GLY A 63 -16.62 -2.45 -2.01
N LYS A 64 -16.54 -1.14 -1.73
CA LYS A 64 -16.47 -0.06 -2.73
C LYS A 64 -15.03 0.40 -2.91
N GLU A 65 -14.87 1.60 -3.48
CA GLU A 65 -13.61 2.35 -3.52
C GLU A 65 -12.91 2.35 -2.16
N ILE A 66 -11.58 2.34 -2.21
CA ILE A 66 -10.70 2.25 -1.05
C ILE A 66 -10.92 3.50 -0.21
N GLU A 67 -11.40 3.34 1.01
CA GLU A 67 -11.62 4.46 1.93
C GLU A 67 -10.26 5.07 2.31
N PRO A 68 -9.99 6.32 1.94
CA PRO A 68 -8.76 6.97 2.32
C PRO A 68 -8.97 7.73 3.63
N TYR A 69 -8.32 7.29 4.71
CA TYR A 69 -8.15 8.19 5.84
C TYR A 69 -7.13 9.25 5.43
N TYR A 70 -7.55 10.51 5.37
CA TYR A 70 -6.68 11.65 5.06
C TYR A 70 -6.70 12.63 6.24
N GLY A 71 -5.53 12.82 6.86
CA GLY A 71 -5.29 13.80 7.91
C GLY A 71 -4.29 14.85 7.44
N GLU A 72 -4.65 16.12 7.58
CA GLU A 72 -3.75 17.25 7.32
C GLU A 72 -3.60 18.10 8.57
N THR A 73 -2.36 18.38 8.95
CA THR A 73 -2.04 19.31 10.04
C THR A 73 -1.09 20.37 9.51
N ARG A 74 -1.31 21.63 9.89
CA ARG A 74 -0.44 22.75 9.54
C ARG A 74 0.14 23.35 10.81
N ASN A 75 1.44 23.60 10.81
CA ASN A 75 2.09 24.32 11.90
C ASN A 75 2.06 25.84 11.65
N GLN A 76 2.32 26.63 12.69
CA GLN A 76 2.36 28.09 12.59
C GLN A 76 3.47 28.59 11.65
N ALA A 77 4.53 27.80 11.46
CA ALA A 77 5.63 28.10 10.54
C ALA A 77 5.33 27.76 9.06
N GLY A 78 4.07 27.45 8.72
CA GLY A 78 3.62 27.16 7.35
C GLY A 78 4.01 25.78 6.82
N GLY A 79 4.63 24.93 7.64
CA GLY A 79 4.89 23.53 7.35
C GLY A 79 3.60 22.71 7.40
N LYS A 80 3.41 21.88 6.39
CA LYS A 80 2.28 20.96 6.27
C LYS A 80 2.73 19.53 6.60
N GLU A 81 1.92 18.83 7.38
CA GLU A 81 2.01 17.41 7.63
C GLU A 81 0.79 16.74 7.02
N ILE A 82 1.03 15.65 6.28
CA ILE A 82 -0.02 14.87 5.64
C ILE A 82 0.13 13.43 6.10
N ARG A 83 -0.99 12.85 6.51
CA ARG A 83 -1.12 11.46 6.85
C ARG A 83 -2.18 10.86 5.95
N VAL A 84 -1.82 9.82 5.23
CA VAL A 84 -2.76 9.04 4.45
C VAL A 84 -2.65 7.61 4.90
N TRP A 85 -3.79 6.98 5.05
CA TRP A 85 -3.87 5.61 5.46
C TRP A 85 -4.92 4.89 4.60
N TRP A 86 -4.47 3.85 3.89
CA TRP A 86 -5.29 2.93 3.11
C TRP A 86 -5.26 1.52 3.69
N ARG A 87 -6.46 0.92 3.80
CA ARG A 87 -6.65 -0.51 3.98
C ARG A 87 -7.52 -1.02 2.85
N ALA A 88 -7.01 -1.99 2.12
CA ALA A 88 -7.74 -2.61 1.04
C ALA A 88 -7.74 -4.13 1.18
N LYS A 89 -8.77 -4.76 0.62
CA LYS A 89 -8.94 -6.21 0.57
C LYS A 89 -9.24 -6.61 -0.87
N LYS A 90 -8.69 -7.75 -1.28
CA LYS A 90 -8.98 -8.40 -2.55
C LYS A 90 -9.31 -9.86 -2.25
N SER A 91 -10.56 -10.25 -2.45
CA SER A 91 -11.01 -11.62 -2.25
C SER A 91 -10.57 -12.47 -3.44
N TRP A 92 -10.02 -13.66 -3.18
CA TRP A 92 -9.66 -14.61 -4.23
C TRP A 92 -10.61 -15.80 -4.23
N ALA A 93 -11.15 -16.15 -5.40
CA ALA A 93 -11.94 -17.36 -5.56
C ALA A 93 -11.00 -18.57 -5.57
N GLY A 94 -11.01 -19.36 -4.49
CA GLY A 94 -10.12 -20.52 -4.38
C GLY A 94 -10.42 -21.46 -3.21
N GLY A 95 -11.61 -21.40 -2.62
CA GLY A 95 -12.01 -22.31 -1.54
C GLY A 95 -12.44 -23.69 -2.03
N PRO A 96 -12.47 -24.71 -1.15
CA PRO A 96 -12.80 -26.11 -1.44
C PRO A 96 -14.19 -26.43 -2.03
N GLY A 97 -14.95 -25.44 -2.50
CA GLY A 97 -16.26 -25.63 -3.12
C GLY A 97 -16.62 -24.59 -4.17
N GLY A 98 -15.65 -23.82 -4.69
CA GLY A 98 -15.84 -22.89 -5.81
C GLY A 98 -16.70 -21.63 -5.54
N GLY A 99 -17.54 -21.63 -4.50
CA GLY A 99 -18.46 -20.52 -4.20
C GLY A 99 -17.95 -19.49 -3.19
N HIS A 100 -16.97 -19.85 -2.34
CA HIS A 100 -16.55 -19.02 -1.21
C HIS A 100 -15.03 -18.87 -1.12
N ALA A 101 -14.57 -17.63 -0.92
CA ALA A 101 -13.15 -17.29 -0.84
C ALA A 101 -12.55 -17.78 0.50
N TYR A 102 -11.73 -18.83 0.46
CA TYR A 102 -10.96 -19.29 1.63
C TYR A 102 -9.77 -18.37 1.93
N PHE A 103 -9.21 -17.76 0.87
CA PHE A 103 -8.11 -16.81 0.95
C PHE A 103 -8.59 -15.40 0.67
N ALA A 104 -8.01 -14.44 1.37
CA ALA A 104 -8.11 -13.05 0.98
C ALA A 104 -6.76 -12.35 1.09
N TYR A 105 -6.54 -11.40 0.20
CA TYR A 105 -5.39 -10.52 0.28
C TYR A 105 -5.79 -9.25 1.00
N LYS A 106 -4.97 -8.83 1.95
CA LYS A 106 -5.07 -7.54 2.62
C LYS A 106 -3.87 -6.69 2.23
N LEU A 107 -4.13 -5.43 1.91
CA LEU A 107 -3.15 -4.43 1.55
C LEU A 107 -3.21 -3.28 2.54
N TYR A 108 -2.04 -2.90 3.03
CA TYR A 108 -1.85 -1.86 4.01
C TYR A 108 -0.86 -0.84 3.44
N VAL A 109 -1.32 0.38 3.21
CA VAL A 109 -0.46 1.49 2.76
C VAL A 109 -0.64 2.66 3.71
N ASP A 110 0.47 3.07 4.32
CA ASP A 110 0.51 4.23 5.21
C ASP A 110 1.52 5.22 4.65
N ILE A 111 1.09 6.46 4.46
CA ILE A 111 1.91 7.52 3.90
C ILE A 111 1.99 8.65 4.93
N PHE A 112 3.21 9.08 5.21
CA PHE A 112 3.49 10.20 6.08
C PHE A 112 4.39 11.19 5.39
N ALA A 113 3.84 12.35 5.07
CA ALA A 113 4.58 13.49 4.56
C ALA A 113 4.78 14.51 5.68
N THR A 114 6.02 14.88 5.96
CA THR A 114 6.37 15.87 6.98
C THR A 114 7.19 16.99 6.39
N ARG A 115 7.21 18.12 7.12
CA ARG A 115 8.00 19.30 6.74
C ARG A 115 7.70 19.79 5.32
N MET A 116 6.47 19.58 4.84
CA MET A 116 6.08 19.95 3.48
C MET A 116 6.01 21.47 3.39
N LYS A 117 6.98 22.08 2.71
CA LYS A 117 7.03 23.51 2.41
C LYS A 117 6.81 23.73 0.92
N ARG A 118 6.08 24.78 0.57
CA ARG A 118 5.96 25.19 -0.85
C ARG A 118 7.25 25.88 -1.26
N ILE A 119 7.80 25.48 -2.39
CA ILE A 119 8.91 26.18 -3.04
C ILE A 119 8.43 26.70 -4.38
N GLU A 120 8.94 27.85 -4.82
CA GLU A 120 8.69 28.35 -6.16
C GLU A 120 9.83 27.92 -7.09
N LEU A 121 9.50 27.17 -8.13
CA LEU A 121 10.43 26.73 -9.15
C LEU A 121 10.01 27.30 -10.49
N SER A 122 10.94 27.98 -11.17
CA SER A 122 10.71 28.43 -12.55
C SER A 122 11.24 27.35 -13.49
N TYR A 123 10.36 26.69 -14.24
CA TYR A 123 10.70 25.67 -15.21
C TYR A 123 10.11 26.01 -16.58
N LYS A 124 10.98 26.15 -17.60
CA LYS A 124 10.59 26.52 -18.97
C LYS A 124 9.72 27.80 -19.04
N GLY A 125 10.08 28.82 -18.27
CA GLY A 125 9.33 30.09 -18.20
C GLY A 125 8.00 30.01 -17.44
N LYS A 126 7.59 28.84 -16.94
CA LYS A 126 6.40 28.67 -16.09
C LYS A 126 6.81 28.53 -14.63
N LYS A 127 6.16 29.29 -13.75
CA LYS A 127 6.32 29.14 -12.29
C LYS A 127 5.47 27.97 -11.81
N VAL A 128 6.11 26.97 -11.22
CA VAL A 128 5.48 25.81 -10.58
C VAL A 128 5.74 25.91 -9.08
N ARG A 129 4.73 25.57 -8.27
CA ARG A 129 4.81 25.62 -6.80
C ARG A 129 4.73 24.23 -6.17
N PRO A 130 5.75 23.36 -6.34
CA PRO A 130 5.71 22.04 -5.73
C PRO A 130 5.93 22.12 -4.22
N TYR A 131 5.65 21.00 -3.55
CA TYR A 131 6.04 20.81 -2.17
C TYR A 131 7.40 20.12 -2.09
N GLN A 132 8.24 20.60 -1.16
CA GLN A 132 9.46 19.94 -0.74
C GLN A 132 9.28 19.48 0.70
N GLY A 133 9.62 18.22 0.97
CA GLY A 133 9.53 17.65 2.31
C GLY A 133 9.97 16.20 2.34
N ASP A 134 9.73 15.57 3.49
CA ASP A 134 10.07 14.17 3.72
C ASP A 134 8.80 13.34 3.58
N VAL A 135 8.79 12.42 2.63
CA VAL A 135 7.70 11.47 2.42
C VAL A 135 8.19 10.07 2.79
N THR A 136 7.48 9.43 3.71
CA THR A 136 7.68 8.03 4.06
C THR A 136 6.43 7.24 3.71
N ILE A 137 6.60 6.13 3.01
CA ILE A 137 5.53 5.21 2.63
C ILE A 137 5.86 3.86 3.25
N TRP A 138 4.98 3.37 4.13
CA TRP A 138 5.00 2.00 4.59
C TRP A 138 4.00 1.20 3.77
N PHE A 139 4.45 0.05 3.30
CA PHE A 139 3.65 -0.83 2.47
C PHE A 139 3.77 -2.25 3.00
N ALA A 140 2.63 -2.91 3.19
CA ALA A 140 2.60 -4.33 3.53
C ALA A 140 1.41 -5.03 2.90
N THR A 141 1.62 -6.30 2.57
CA THR A 141 0.57 -7.20 2.09
C THR A 141 0.54 -8.47 2.88
N VAL A 142 -0.67 -8.94 3.16
CA VAL A 142 -0.95 -10.04 4.07
C VAL A 142 -1.92 -10.98 3.40
N LEU A 143 -1.64 -12.27 3.51
CA LEU A 143 -2.53 -13.33 3.11
C LEU A 143 -3.36 -13.73 4.34
N GLU A 144 -4.65 -13.42 4.30
CA GLU A 144 -5.63 -13.90 5.27
C GLU A 144 -6.07 -15.30 4.88
N ILE A 145 -5.80 -16.27 5.75
CA ILE A 145 -6.28 -17.64 5.62
C ILE A 145 -7.54 -17.78 6.47
N ASP A 146 -8.56 -18.42 5.91
CA ASP A 146 -9.89 -18.55 6.50
C ASP A 146 -10.64 -17.20 6.60
N ALA A 147 -10.73 -16.50 5.46
CA ALA A 147 -11.40 -15.20 5.39
C ALA A 147 -12.90 -15.23 5.76
N ASN A 148 -13.54 -16.41 5.72
CA ASN A 148 -14.95 -16.60 6.08
C ASN A 148 -15.14 -17.16 7.50
N LYS A 149 -14.07 -17.31 8.29
CA LYS A 149 -14.11 -17.83 9.66
C LYS A 149 -14.86 -19.15 9.76
N TRP A 150 -14.59 -20.07 8.85
CA TRP A 150 -15.18 -21.40 8.86
C TRP A 150 -14.92 -22.13 10.18
N LYS A 151 -13.80 -21.83 10.84
CA LYS A 151 -13.46 -22.36 12.17
C LYS A 151 -14.36 -21.88 13.31
N ASP A 152 -15.01 -20.73 13.16
CA ASP A 152 -15.83 -20.12 14.22
C ASP A 152 -17.31 -20.54 14.14
N GLN A 153 -17.72 -21.30 13.12
CA GLN A 153 -19.11 -21.76 13.00
C GLN A 153 -19.40 -22.92 13.96
N SER A 154 -19.97 -22.60 15.13
CA SER A 154 -20.32 -23.56 16.18
C SER A 154 -21.42 -24.54 15.75
N GLY A 155 -21.07 -25.83 15.59
CA GLY A 155 -22.01 -26.93 15.39
C GLY A 155 -21.34 -28.30 15.53
N PHE A 156 -22.10 -29.38 15.66
CA PHE A 156 -21.57 -30.75 15.85
C PHE A 156 -20.67 -31.23 14.68
N GLY A 157 -20.81 -30.62 13.49
CA GLY A 157 -19.88 -30.81 12.38
C GLY A 157 -18.53 -30.11 12.59
N ALA A 158 -18.45 -29.01 13.33
CA ALA A 158 -17.27 -28.16 13.45
C ALA A 158 -16.09 -28.82 14.17
N GLU A 159 -16.33 -29.73 15.12
CA GLU A 159 -15.25 -30.49 15.78
C GLU A 159 -14.65 -31.55 14.84
N LEU A 160 -15.48 -32.26 14.09
CA LEU A 160 -15.03 -33.27 13.12
C LEU A 160 -14.37 -32.62 11.89
N TYR A 161 -14.94 -31.51 11.43
CA TYR A 161 -14.33 -30.66 10.42
C TYR A 161 -13.03 -30.04 10.94
N GLY A 162 -12.94 -29.56 12.18
CA GLY A 162 -11.70 -28.99 12.72
C GLY A 162 -10.51 -29.96 12.68
N LEU A 163 -10.73 -31.23 13.06
CA LEU A 163 -9.69 -32.27 13.04
C LEU A 163 -9.31 -32.71 11.61
N LEU A 164 -10.29 -32.90 10.72
CA LEU A 164 -10.04 -33.29 9.33
C LEU A 164 -9.46 -32.12 8.52
N GLU A 165 -9.98 -30.91 8.70
CA GLU A 165 -9.55 -29.69 8.02
C GLU A 165 -8.13 -29.31 8.44
N GLU A 166 -7.77 -29.35 9.73
CA GLU A 166 -6.40 -29.00 10.13
C GLU A 166 -5.36 -29.92 9.46
N TYR A 167 -5.69 -31.21 9.31
CA TYR A 167 -4.82 -32.17 8.62
C TYR A 167 -4.86 -32.02 7.09
N TRP A 168 -6.06 -31.96 6.49
CA TRP A 168 -6.26 -31.89 5.05
C TRP A 168 -5.92 -30.54 4.44
N VAL A 169 -6.28 -29.42 5.08
CA VAL A 169 -5.91 -28.07 4.63
C VAL A 169 -4.42 -27.88 4.70
N ARG A 170 -3.77 -28.28 5.80
CA ARG A 170 -2.31 -28.19 5.88
C ARG A 170 -1.62 -29.07 4.83
N ARG A 171 -2.22 -30.15 4.35
CA ARG A 171 -1.57 -31.02 3.36
C ARG A 171 -1.88 -30.63 1.92
N ILE A 172 -3.14 -30.38 1.59
CA ILE A 172 -3.59 -29.99 0.24
C ILE A 172 -3.23 -28.53 -0.05
N TYR A 173 -3.57 -27.61 0.86
CA TYR A 173 -3.47 -26.18 0.59
C TYR A 173 -2.07 -25.61 0.85
N LYS A 174 -1.11 -26.40 1.35
CA LYS A 174 0.29 -25.95 1.45
C LYS A 174 0.84 -25.41 0.12
N ARG A 175 0.47 -26.04 -0.99
CA ARG A 175 0.88 -25.58 -2.33
C ARG A 175 0.15 -24.30 -2.70
N ASN A 176 -1.17 -24.27 -2.56
CA ASN A 176 -1.99 -23.10 -2.88
C ASN A 176 -1.60 -21.88 -2.04
N ILE A 177 -1.38 -22.04 -0.73
CA ILE A 177 -0.91 -20.97 0.17
C ILE A 177 0.40 -20.39 -0.35
N LYS A 178 1.36 -21.24 -0.72
CA LYS A 178 2.65 -20.78 -1.27
C LYS A 178 2.47 -20.06 -2.61
N ASP A 179 1.62 -20.59 -3.49
CA ASP A 179 1.37 -19.99 -4.80
C ASP A 179 0.72 -18.59 -4.64
N GLN A 180 -0.24 -18.46 -3.73
CA GLN A 180 -0.90 -17.20 -3.37
C GLN A 180 0.08 -16.22 -2.70
N GLU A 181 0.94 -16.69 -1.80
CA GLU A 181 1.99 -15.88 -1.18
C GLU A 181 2.97 -15.35 -2.24
N VAL A 182 3.40 -16.19 -3.19
CA VAL A 182 4.28 -15.81 -4.30
C VAL A 182 3.60 -14.79 -5.21
N GLU A 183 2.34 -14.99 -5.57
CA GLU A 183 1.56 -14.04 -6.37
C GLU A 183 1.46 -12.68 -5.67
N LEU A 184 1.08 -12.67 -4.39
CA LEU A 184 0.96 -11.46 -3.60
C LEU A 184 2.32 -10.76 -3.47
N ARG A 185 3.41 -11.51 -3.29
CA ARG A 185 4.77 -10.96 -3.27
C ARG A 185 5.19 -10.36 -4.61
N ARG A 186 4.83 -10.98 -5.74
CA ARG A 186 5.10 -10.45 -7.10
C ARG A 186 4.32 -9.16 -7.36
N PHE A 187 3.05 -9.12 -6.96
CA PHE A 187 2.26 -7.89 -7.00
C PHE A 187 2.93 -6.77 -6.18
N SER A 188 3.28 -7.07 -4.94
CA SER A 188 3.90 -6.13 -4.02
C SER A 188 5.24 -5.59 -4.52
N ALA A 189 6.09 -6.46 -5.08
CA ALA A 189 7.34 -6.04 -5.68
C ALA A 189 7.14 -5.10 -6.87
N ARG A 190 6.22 -5.43 -7.80
CA ARG A 190 5.89 -4.58 -8.95
C ARG A 190 5.39 -3.22 -8.53
N PHE A 191 4.41 -3.17 -7.61
CA PHE A 191 3.88 -1.91 -7.09
C PHE A 191 4.97 -1.03 -6.48
N VAL A 192 5.86 -1.62 -5.67
CA VAL A 192 6.95 -0.89 -5.02
C VAL A 192 7.95 -0.35 -6.03
N ASP A 193 8.31 -1.15 -7.03
CA ASP A 193 9.24 -0.75 -8.08
C ASP A 193 8.64 0.36 -8.95
N ASP A 194 7.35 0.28 -9.24
CA ASP A 194 6.57 1.29 -9.95
C ASP A 194 6.47 2.60 -9.17
N VAL A 195 6.20 2.54 -7.86
CA VAL A 195 6.23 3.73 -6.97
C VAL A 195 7.62 4.34 -6.90
N LYS A 196 8.68 3.52 -6.75
CA LYS A 196 10.07 4.00 -6.77
C LYS A 196 10.39 4.64 -8.12
N HIS A 197 9.97 4.04 -9.21
CA HIS A 197 10.17 4.56 -10.55
C HIS A 197 9.46 5.91 -10.70
N PHE A 198 8.19 6.01 -10.30
CA PHE A 198 7.43 7.25 -10.32
C PHE A 198 8.10 8.38 -9.50
N VAL A 199 8.53 8.07 -8.29
CA VAL A 199 9.23 9.03 -7.40
C VAL A 199 10.58 9.46 -8.01
N ASN A 200 11.29 8.56 -8.70
CA ASN A 200 12.55 8.86 -9.39
C ASN A 200 12.35 9.59 -10.73
N LEU A 201 11.30 9.27 -11.49
CA LEU A 201 10.91 9.93 -12.75
C LEU A 201 10.41 11.36 -12.52
N THR A 202 9.91 11.65 -11.32
CA THR A 202 9.58 13.02 -10.91
C THR A 202 10.85 13.90 -10.74
N ARG A 203 12.05 13.39 -11.08
CA ARG A 203 13.21 14.20 -11.45
C ARG A 203 12.91 15.00 -12.73
N GLY A 204 12.42 16.22 -12.57
CA GLY A 204 12.37 17.23 -13.64
C GLY A 204 13.75 17.69 -14.16
N SER A 205 14.85 17.09 -13.72
CA SER A 205 16.21 17.43 -14.13
C SER A 205 17.19 16.29 -13.89
N GLU A 206 17.26 15.36 -14.84
CA GLU A 206 18.52 14.81 -15.31
C GLU A 206 18.29 14.59 -16.80
N GLN A 207 18.76 15.51 -17.63
CA GLN A 207 19.15 15.13 -18.98
C GLN A 207 20.07 13.93 -18.79
N ARG A 208 19.62 12.73 -19.18
CA ARG A 208 20.55 11.63 -19.38
C ARG A 208 21.65 12.22 -20.27
N LYS A 209 22.90 12.25 -19.80
CA LYS A 209 24.01 12.31 -20.75
C LYS A 209 23.74 11.20 -21.76
N PRO A 210 23.71 11.48 -23.06
CA PRO A 210 23.58 10.43 -24.05
C PRO A 210 24.69 9.40 -23.75
N TRP A 211 24.35 8.11 -23.82
CA TRP A 211 25.27 7.02 -23.48
C TRP A 211 26.51 7.01 -24.40
N PHE A 212 26.46 7.76 -25.49
CA PHE A 212 27.59 8.07 -26.35
C PHE A 212 27.64 9.58 -26.60
N GLU A 213 28.83 10.18 -26.48
CA GLU A 213 29.11 11.43 -27.17
C GLU A 213 28.97 11.14 -28.67
N GLU A 214 27.96 11.71 -29.33
CA GLU A 214 27.97 11.77 -30.79
C GLU A 214 29.25 12.51 -31.18
N LYS A 215 30.24 11.75 -31.66
CA LYS A 215 31.33 12.34 -32.43
C LYS A 215 30.68 13.01 -33.62
N GLN A 216 30.56 14.33 -33.55
CA GLN A 216 30.25 15.15 -34.71
C GLN A 216 31.38 14.86 -35.71
N PHE A 217 31.09 14.04 -36.71
CA PHE A 217 31.96 13.94 -37.87
C PHE A 217 31.84 15.29 -38.58
N ALA A 218 32.85 16.14 -38.39
CA ALA A 218 33.07 17.29 -39.22
C ALA A 218 33.34 16.77 -40.63
N PHE A 219 32.41 17.06 -41.55
CA PHE A 219 32.65 17.01 -42.98
C PHE A 219 33.09 18.40 -43.44
#